data_AF-A0A536S4U1-F1
#
_entry.id   AF-A0A536S4U1-F1
#
_cell.length_a   1.000
_cell.length_b   1.000
_cell.length_c   1.000
_cell.angle_alpha   90.00
_cell.angle_beta   90.00
_cell.angle_gamma   90.00
#
_symmetry.space_group_name_H-M   'P 1'
#
loop_
_entity.id
_entity.type
_entity.pdbx_description
1 polymer ?
#
loop_
_entity_poly.entity_id
_entity_poly.type
_entity_poly.pdbx_seq_one_letter_code
_entity_poly.pdbx_strand_id
1 'polypeptide(L)'
;MTEKSRAIEQAIQQIEKQFGKGSIMKLGASADEKVDSISTGSLAVDMALGVGGFPRGRVVEIFGPEASGKTTLALHAVASAQRAGGTAAFIDAEHALDATWARTCGVNTDDLLISQPDNGQQALEIADTLVRSGAVDIVVIDSVAALVPREEIEGEMGDSFVGLQARLMSQALRKLTGSISKTKTTVIFINQLREKIG
;
A
#
# COMPACT_ATOMS: atom_id res chain seq x y z
N MET A 1 -0.73 -13.19 -42.94
CA MET A 1 -1.50 -12.96 -41.69
C MET A 1 -2.90 -13.52 -41.89
N THR A 2 -3.43 -14.29 -40.94
CA THR A 2 -4.81 -14.78 -41.00
C THR A 2 -5.80 -13.64 -40.75
N GLU A 3 -7.02 -13.69 -41.32
CA GLU A 3 -8.06 -12.68 -41.05
C GLU A 3 -8.31 -12.47 -39.55
N LYS A 4 -8.26 -13.57 -38.77
CA LYS A 4 -8.35 -13.54 -37.31
C LYS A 4 -7.25 -12.67 -36.66
N SER A 5 -6.02 -12.71 -37.17
CA SER A 5 -4.91 -11.91 -36.63
C SER A 5 -5.12 -10.41 -36.89
N ARG A 6 -5.61 -10.06 -38.09
CA ARG A 6 -5.93 -8.67 -38.45
C ARG A 6 -7.09 -8.11 -37.63
N ALA A 7 -8.12 -8.91 -37.38
CA ALA A 7 -9.24 -8.52 -36.52
C ALA A 7 -8.79 -8.26 -35.08
N ILE A 8 -7.88 -9.09 -34.55
CA ILE A 8 -7.31 -8.90 -33.20
C ILE A 8 -6.48 -7.61 -33.13
N GLU A 9 -5.63 -7.32 -34.13
CA GLU A 9 -4.85 -6.07 -34.14
C GLU A 9 -5.73 -4.82 -34.22
N GLN A 10 -6.80 -4.86 -35.01
CA GLN A 10 -7.77 -3.76 -35.08
C GLN A 10 -8.50 -3.55 -33.75
N ALA A 11 -8.91 -4.64 -33.08
CA ALA A 11 -9.51 -4.57 -31.76
C ALA A 11 -8.55 -3.98 -30.72
N ILE A 12 -7.28 -4.41 -30.73
CA ILE A 12 -6.22 -3.86 -29.86
C ILE A 12 -6.07 -2.35 -30.07
N GLN A 13 -5.94 -1.89 -31.32
CA GLN A 13 -5.81 -0.46 -31.65
C GLN A 13 -7.04 0.35 -31.22
N GLN A 14 -8.24 -0.21 -31.39
CA GLN A 14 -9.47 0.44 -30.97
C GLN A 14 -9.54 0.60 -29.44
N ILE A 15 -9.14 -0.44 -28.70
CA ILE A 15 -9.07 -0.42 -27.23
C ILE A 15 -8.04 0.63 -26.78
N GLU A 16 -6.83 0.65 -27.35
CA GLU A 16 -5.82 1.66 -26.99
C GLU A 16 -6.24 3.09 -27.32
N LYS A 17 -6.95 3.31 -28.43
CA LYS A 17 -7.47 4.63 -28.80
C LYS A 17 -8.56 5.09 -27.82
N GLN A 18 -9.37 4.17 -27.31
CA GLN A 18 -10.48 4.49 -26.41
C GLN A 18 -10.05 4.63 -24.95
N PHE A 19 -9.09 3.81 -24.49
CA PHE A 19 -8.71 3.70 -23.07
C PHE A 19 -7.27 4.10 -22.76
N GLY A 20 -6.48 4.47 -23.77
CA GLY A 20 -5.09 4.91 -23.64
C GLY A 20 -4.07 3.80 -23.98
N LYS A 21 -2.84 4.20 -24.30
CA LYS A 21 -1.74 3.26 -24.56
C LYS A 21 -1.53 2.34 -23.35
N GLY A 22 -1.31 1.04 -23.60
CA GLY A 22 -1.09 0.05 -22.55
C GLY A 22 -2.37 -0.46 -21.86
N SER A 23 -3.57 -0.04 -22.30
CA SER A 23 -4.84 -0.59 -21.81
C SER A 23 -5.06 -2.06 -22.18
N ILE A 24 -4.34 -2.55 -23.18
CA ILE A 24 -4.29 -3.96 -23.57
C ILE A 24 -2.91 -4.30 -24.11
N MET A 25 -2.30 -5.39 -23.62
CA MET A 25 -0.95 -5.80 -23.99
C MET A 25 -0.89 -7.31 -24.12
N LYS A 26 -0.02 -7.83 -24.99
CA LYS A 26 0.30 -9.26 -24.98
C LYS A 26 1.11 -9.55 -23.71
N LEU A 27 0.68 -10.52 -22.91
CA LEU A 27 1.33 -10.86 -21.64
C LEU A 27 2.85 -11.10 -21.77
N GLY A 28 3.29 -11.74 -22.86
CA GLY A 28 4.71 -11.98 -23.14
C GLY A 28 5.49 -10.79 -23.70
N ALA A 29 4.82 -9.70 -24.11
CA ALA A 29 5.51 -8.49 -24.57
C ALA A 29 6.05 -7.64 -23.41
N SER A 30 5.63 -7.94 -22.17
CA SER A 30 6.09 -7.29 -20.94
C SER A 30 7.04 -8.17 -20.11
N ALA A 31 7.48 -9.32 -20.64
CA ALA A 31 8.22 -10.33 -19.89
C ALA A 31 9.62 -9.88 -19.40
N ASP A 32 10.17 -8.79 -19.96
CA ASP A 32 11.47 -8.23 -19.59
C ASP A 32 11.39 -6.96 -18.71
N GLU A 33 10.20 -6.48 -18.35
CA GLU A 33 10.09 -5.38 -17.39
C GLU A 33 10.39 -5.89 -15.97
N LYS A 34 11.63 -5.70 -15.52
CA LYS A 34 12.00 -5.86 -14.12
C LYS A 34 11.02 -5.06 -13.26
N VAL A 35 10.31 -5.75 -12.37
CA VAL A 35 9.40 -5.11 -11.42
C VAL A 35 10.24 -4.23 -10.51
N ASP A 36 10.03 -2.92 -10.61
CA ASP A 36 10.68 -1.95 -9.73
C ASP A 36 10.22 -2.15 -8.28
N SER A 37 11.13 -2.04 -7.33
CA SER A 37 10.90 -2.43 -5.94
C SER A 37 11.66 -1.55 -4.95
N ILE A 38 11.15 -1.48 -3.72
CA ILE A 38 11.77 -0.82 -2.58
C ILE A 38 12.31 -1.93 -1.67
N SER A 39 13.62 -1.95 -1.41
CA SER A 39 14.22 -2.92 -0.49
C SER A 39 13.48 -2.91 0.85
N THR A 40 13.22 -4.09 1.40
CA THR A 40 12.62 -4.25 2.73
C THR A 40 13.59 -3.85 3.85
N GLY A 41 14.87 -3.61 3.54
CA GLY A 41 15.96 -3.45 4.49
C GLY A 41 16.51 -4.78 5.03
N SER A 42 15.92 -5.91 4.64
CA SER A 42 16.40 -7.26 4.96
C SER A 42 16.77 -8.01 3.68
N LEU A 43 18.05 -8.35 3.53
CA LEU A 43 18.55 -9.12 2.38
C LEU A 43 17.81 -10.46 2.23
N ALA A 44 17.53 -11.13 3.34
CA ALA A 44 16.85 -12.43 3.31
C ALA A 44 15.41 -12.30 2.78
N VAL A 45 14.69 -11.25 3.18
CA VAL A 45 13.32 -11.00 2.72
C VAL A 45 13.32 -10.56 1.24
N ASP A 46 14.23 -9.66 0.85
CA ASP A 46 14.36 -9.21 -0.54
C ASP A 46 14.63 -10.37 -1.51
N MET A 47 15.50 -11.30 -1.10
CA MET A 47 15.76 -12.54 -1.85
C MET A 47 14.54 -13.45 -1.91
N ALA A 48 13.83 -13.63 -0.79
CA ALA A 48 12.64 -14.47 -0.73
C ALA A 48 11.49 -13.93 -1.59
N LEU A 49 11.37 -12.61 -1.73
CA LEU A 49 10.38 -11.96 -2.59
C LEU A 49 10.70 -12.10 -4.10
N GLY A 50 11.93 -12.45 -4.46
CA GLY A 50 12.36 -12.71 -5.84
C GLY A 50 12.45 -11.47 -6.77
N VAL A 51 11.90 -10.33 -6.34
CA VAL A 51 11.94 -9.04 -7.06
C VAL A 51 12.81 -8.00 -6.36
N GLY A 52 13.54 -8.39 -5.31
CA GLY A 52 14.50 -7.53 -4.61
C GLY A 52 13.90 -6.56 -3.58
N GLY A 53 12.62 -6.70 -3.25
CA GLY A 53 11.95 -5.86 -2.25
C GLY A 53 10.44 -5.81 -2.43
N PHE A 54 9.80 -4.83 -1.79
CA PHE A 54 8.37 -4.56 -1.96
C PHE A 54 8.11 -3.90 -3.32
N PRO A 55 7.22 -4.45 -4.16
CA PRO A 55 7.00 -3.96 -5.51
C PRO A 55 6.32 -2.59 -5.51
N ARG A 56 6.85 -1.65 -6.31
CA ARG A 56 6.28 -0.31 -6.49
C ARG A 56 4.94 -0.35 -7.18
N GLY A 57 4.06 0.58 -6.79
CA GLY A 57 2.71 0.68 -7.34
C GLY A 57 1.82 -0.50 -6.97
N ARG A 58 2.04 -1.10 -5.78
CA ARG A 58 1.27 -2.23 -5.25
C ARG A 58 0.91 -2.00 -3.79
N VAL A 59 -0.13 -2.72 -3.38
CA VAL A 59 -0.48 -2.90 -1.97
C VAL A 59 0.31 -4.09 -1.43
N VAL A 60 0.86 -3.93 -0.23
CA VAL A 60 1.57 -4.96 0.54
C VAL A 60 0.88 -5.06 1.90
N GLU A 61 0.73 -6.29 2.41
CA GLU A 61 0.25 -6.53 3.77
C GLU A 61 1.35 -7.21 4.58
N ILE A 62 1.65 -6.66 5.75
CA ILE A 62 2.54 -7.26 6.75
C ILE A 62 1.68 -7.60 7.97
N PHE A 63 1.47 -8.89 8.21
CA PHE A 63 0.63 -9.35 9.32
C PHE A 63 1.37 -10.37 10.19
N GLY A 64 0.94 -10.47 11.45
CA GLY A 64 1.58 -11.34 12.44
C GLY A 64 1.19 -11.00 13.87
N PRO A 65 1.67 -11.77 14.86
CA PRO A 65 1.43 -11.52 16.28
C PRO A 65 1.87 -10.13 16.71
N GLU A 66 1.36 -9.65 17.84
CA GLU A 66 1.92 -8.47 18.51
C GLU A 66 3.43 -8.66 18.78
N ALA A 67 4.19 -7.56 18.75
CA ALA A 67 5.64 -7.54 18.93
C ALA A 67 6.47 -8.44 17.97
N SER A 68 5.89 -9.00 16.91
CA SER A 68 6.61 -9.82 15.91
C SER A 68 7.55 -9.05 14.98
N GLY A 69 7.64 -7.72 15.10
CA GLY A 69 8.52 -6.88 14.28
C GLY A 69 7.87 -6.29 13.02
N LYS A 70 6.53 -6.31 12.89
CA LYS A 70 5.79 -5.75 11.74
C LYS A 70 6.17 -4.29 11.45
N THR A 71 6.01 -3.43 12.45
CA THR A 71 6.34 -2.00 12.37
C THR A 71 7.84 -1.80 12.12
N THR A 72 8.70 -2.58 12.77
CA THR A 72 10.15 -2.53 12.55
C THR A 72 10.52 -2.82 11.09
N LEU A 73 9.93 -3.85 10.47
CA LEU A 73 10.15 -4.17 9.06
C LEU A 73 9.64 -3.04 8.14
N ALA A 74 8.47 -2.46 8.45
CA ALA A 74 7.93 -1.34 7.69
C ALA A 74 8.83 -0.09 7.80
N LEU A 75 9.36 0.20 8.99
CA LEU A 75 10.31 1.31 9.20
C LEU A 75 11.62 1.11 8.43
N HIS A 76 12.13 -0.12 8.34
CA HIS A 76 13.30 -0.42 7.50
C HIS A 76 13.03 -0.25 6.00
N ALA A 77 11.82 -0.56 5.53
CA ALA A 77 11.41 -0.27 4.16
C ALA A 77 11.29 1.24 3.90
N VAL A 78 10.73 1.99 4.86
CA VAL A 78 10.68 3.47 4.83
C VAL A 78 12.10 4.06 4.76
N ALA A 79 13.01 3.62 5.63
CA ALA A 79 14.40 4.05 5.62
C ALA A 79 15.09 3.73 4.28
N SER A 80 14.77 2.58 3.68
CA SER A 80 15.32 2.18 2.38
C SER A 80 14.78 3.05 1.23
N ALA A 81 13.50 3.42 1.25
CA ALA A 81 12.93 4.36 0.30
C ALA A 81 13.57 5.75 0.42
N GLN A 82 13.71 6.28 1.64
CA GLN A 82 14.34 7.58 1.89
C GLN A 82 15.80 7.61 1.46
N ARG A 83 16.58 6.55 1.74
CA ARG A 83 17.98 6.45 1.28
C ARG A 83 18.12 6.43 -0.24
N ALA A 84 17.10 5.96 -0.96
CA ALA A 84 17.04 6.02 -2.41
C ALA A 84 16.57 7.39 -2.95
N GLY A 85 16.39 8.39 -2.07
CA GLY A 85 15.91 9.73 -2.42
C GLY A 85 14.39 9.84 -2.54
N GLY A 86 13.64 8.83 -2.10
CA GLY A 86 12.19 8.82 -2.15
C GLY A 86 11.53 9.49 -0.94
N THR A 87 10.26 9.86 -1.09
CA THR A 87 9.44 10.44 -0.01
C THR A 87 8.61 9.36 0.66
N ALA A 88 8.54 9.37 1.99
CA ALA A 88 7.78 8.40 2.77
C ALA A 88 6.70 9.08 3.62
N ALA A 89 5.59 8.37 3.80
CA ALA A 89 4.55 8.74 4.74
C ALA A 89 4.15 7.59 5.66
N PHE A 90 3.76 7.93 6.88
CA PHE A 90 3.32 6.98 7.90
C PHE A 90 1.98 7.45 8.50
N ILE A 91 0.96 6.61 8.35
CA ILE A 91 -0.36 6.80 8.94
C ILE A 91 -0.40 5.96 10.22
N ASP A 92 -0.16 6.60 11.35
CA ASP A 92 -0.13 6.00 12.68
C ASP A 92 -1.53 6.02 13.27
N ALA A 93 -2.35 5.04 12.90
CA ALA A 93 -3.69 4.83 13.43
C ALA A 93 -3.67 4.20 14.84
N GLU A 94 -2.60 3.49 15.21
CA GLU A 94 -2.41 2.95 16.56
C GLU A 94 -1.91 3.99 17.58
N HIS A 95 -1.49 5.18 17.13
CA HIS A 95 -0.93 6.26 17.95
C HIS A 95 0.28 5.78 18.79
N ALA A 96 1.05 4.85 18.22
CA ALA A 96 2.09 4.09 18.92
C ALA A 96 3.48 4.26 18.30
N LEU A 97 3.63 5.09 17.27
CA LEU A 97 4.92 5.26 16.60
C LEU A 97 5.92 6.04 17.48
N ASP A 98 7.04 5.38 17.81
CA ASP A 98 8.15 6.01 18.53
C ASP A 98 9.18 6.60 17.55
N ALA A 99 9.37 7.92 17.60
CA ALA A 99 10.31 8.63 16.73
C ALA A 99 11.79 8.26 16.98
N THR A 100 12.15 7.88 18.20
CA THR A 100 13.52 7.45 18.55
C THR A 100 13.81 6.07 17.97
N TRP A 101 12.84 5.16 18.02
CA TRP A 101 12.93 3.85 17.39
C TRP A 101 13.00 3.99 15.86
N ALA A 102 12.16 4.85 15.26
CA ALA A 102 12.22 5.13 13.83
C ALA A 102 13.61 5.61 13.39
N ARG A 103 14.22 6.57 14.10
CA ARG A 103 15.61 7.00 13.86
C ARG A 103 16.60 5.86 14.00
N THR A 104 16.43 5.00 14.99
CA THR A 104 17.28 3.82 15.21
C THR A 104 17.20 2.84 14.03
N CYS A 105 16.03 2.68 13.42
CA CYS A 105 15.84 1.91 12.18
C CYS A 105 16.43 2.58 10.92
N GLY A 106 16.96 3.81 11.05
CA GLY A 106 17.56 4.58 9.95
C GLY A 106 16.59 5.46 9.18
N VAL A 107 15.39 5.68 9.71
CA VAL A 107 14.41 6.62 9.14
C VAL A 107 14.88 8.05 9.38
N ASN A 108 14.89 8.86 8.33
CA ASN A 108 15.02 10.30 8.47
C ASN A 108 13.66 10.85 8.96
N THR A 109 13.56 11.09 10.26
CA THR A 109 12.31 11.54 10.89
C THR A 109 11.97 13.00 10.58
N ASP A 110 12.94 13.81 10.17
CA ASP A 110 12.70 15.23 9.87
C ASP A 110 11.92 15.39 8.56
N ASP A 111 12.11 14.45 7.62
CA ASP A 111 11.46 14.41 6.31
C ASP A 111 10.35 13.33 6.20
N LEU A 112 10.04 12.63 7.30
CA LEU A 112 8.95 11.64 7.31
C LEU A 112 7.60 12.35 7.47
N LEU A 113 6.71 12.19 6.50
CA LEU A 113 5.33 12.67 6.64
C LEU A 113 4.58 11.76 7.62
N ILE A 114 4.01 12.32 8.69
CA ILE A 114 3.26 11.56 9.69
C ILE A 114 1.83 12.09 9.79
N SER A 115 0.87 11.18 9.95
CA SER A 115 -0.52 11.50 10.26
C SER A 115 -1.03 10.58 11.36
N GLN A 116 -1.68 11.16 12.36
CA GLN A 116 -2.41 10.45 13.42
C GLN A 116 -3.90 10.74 13.25
N PRO A 117 -4.62 9.92 12.46
CA PRO A 117 -6.02 10.16 12.15
C PRO A 117 -6.94 9.82 13.34
N ASP A 118 -8.10 10.47 13.38
CA ASP A 118 -9.18 10.28 14.35
C ASP A 118 -10.04 9.04 14.02
N ASN A 119 -10.14 8.64 12.75
CA ASN A 119 -10.95 7.50 12.31
C ASN A 119 -10.41 6.86 11.01
N GLY A 120 -10.92 5.67 10.70
CA GLY A 120 -10.50 4.88 9.55
C GLY A 120 -10.80 5.55 8.19
N GLN A 121 -11.91 6.27 8.05
CA GLN A 121 -12.23 7.01 6.83
C GLN A 121 -11.17 8.08 6.57
N GLN A 122 -10.87 8.91 7.57
CA GLN A 122 -9.87 9.97 7.48
C GLN A 122 -8.48 9.40 7.17
N ALA A 123 -8.07 8.32 7.84
CA ALA A 123 -6.81 7.64 7.58
C ALA A 123 -6.65 7.24 6.10
N LEU A 124 -7.70 6.62 5.54
CA LEU A 124 -7.71 6.13 4.15
C LEU A 124 -7.82 7.28 3.13
N GLU A 125 -8.51 8.37 3.46
CA GLU A 125 -8.58 9.59 2.64
C GLU A 125 -7.24 10.34 2.58
N ILE A 126 -6.53 10.42 3.71
CA ILE A 126 -5.18 10.99 3.77
C ILE A 126 -4.24 10.13 2.92
N ALA A 127 -4.26 8.81 3.10
CA ALA A 127 -3.45 7.89 2.29
C ALA A 127 -3.75 8.04 0.78
N ASP A 128 -5.02 8.13 0.39
CA ASP A 128 -5.42 8.32 -1.01
C ASP A 128 -4.97 9.66 -1.58
N THR A 129 -5.05 10.73 -0.78
CA THR A 129 -4.56 12.07 -1.18
C THR A 129 -3.06 12.07 -1.41
N LEU A 130 -2.29 11.46 -0.49
CA LEU A 130 -0.85 11.32 -0.61
C LEU A 130 -0.45 10.50 -1.84
N VAL A 131 -1.10 9.34 -2.06
CA VAL A 131 -0.85 8.51 -3.24
C VAL A 131 -1.18 9.29 -4.52
N ARG A 132 -2.35 9.94 -4.61
CA ARG A 132 -2.76 10.69 -5.81
C ARG A 132 -1.85 11.86 -6.15
N SER A 133 -1.14 12.43 -5.17
CA SER A 133 -0.16 13.49 -5.41
C SER A 133 0.97 13.05 -6.35
N GLY A 134 1.28 11.75 -6.40
CA GLY A 134 2.41 11.20 -7.14
C GLY A 134 3.78 11.57 -6.55
N ALA A 135 3.83 12.24 -5.40
CA ALA A 135 5.06 12.70 -4.76
C ALA A 135 5.57 11.74 -3.67
N VAL A 136 4.79 10.73 -3.27
CA VAL A 136 5.12 9.78 -2.20
C VAL A 136 5.47 8.42 -2.79
N ASP A 137 6.63 7.89 -2.43
CA ASP A 137 7.14 6.59 -2.89
C ASP A 137 6.62 5.43 -2.04
N ILE A 138 6.43 5.64 -0.74
CA ILE A 138 5.97 4.62 0.20
C ILE A 138 5.03 5.22 1.25
N VAL A 139 3.90 4.55 1.49
CA VAL A 139 2.94 4.88 2.55
C VAL A 139 2.77 3.66 3.44
N VAL A 140 2.96 3.80 4.74
CA VAL A 140 2.66 2.76 5.74
C VAL A 140 1.40 3.15 6.48
N ILE A 141 0.49 2.20 6.70
CA ILE A 141 -0.71 2.34 7.51
C ILE A 141 -0.61 1.34 8.67
N ASP A 142 -0.38 1.86 9.88
CA ASP A 142 -0.22 1.08 11.11
C ASP A 142 -1.34 1.41 12.10
N SER A 143 -2.38 0.60 12.24
CA SER A 143 -2.64 -0.68 11.56
C SER A 143 -4.08 -0.76 11.05
N VAL A 144 -4.36 -1.77 10.22
CA VAL A 144 -5.72 -2.06 9.73
C VAL A 144 -6.69 -2.25 10.87
N ALA A 145 -6.27 -2.89 11.97
CA ALA A 145 -7.12 -3.12 13.13
C ALA A 145 -7.59 -1.81 13.78
N ALA A 146 -6.76 -0.77 13.73
CA ALA A 146 -7.05 0.56 14.26
C ALA A 146 -7.82 1.48 13.28
N LEU A 147 -8.14 1.02 12.07
CA LEU A 147 -8.99 1.76 11.12
C LEU A 147 -10.46 1.63 11.51
N VAL A 148 -10.82 2.18 12.67
CA VAL A 148 -12.17 2.13 13.22
C VAL A 148 -13.07 3.12 12.46
N PRO A 149 -14.20 2.67 11.88
CA PRO A 149 -15.13 3.57 11.21
C PRO A 149 -15.67 4.65 12.16
N ARG A 150 -15.86 5.87 11.64
CA ARG A 150 -16.41 7.00 12.41
C ARG A 150 -17.71 6.65 13.15
N GLU A 151 -18.59 5.90 12.52
CA GLU A 151 -19.88 5.51 13.11
C GLU A 151 -19.70 4.58 14.31
N GLU A 152 -18.63 3.78 14.34
CA GLU A 152 -18.29 2.93 15.48
C GLU A 152 -17.65 3.74 16.62
N ILE A 153 -16.89 4.78 16.30
CA ILE A 153 -16.29 5.70 17.29
C ILE A 153 -17.35 6.59 17.97
N GLU A 154 -18.34 7.06 17.21
CA GLU A 154 -19.44 7.87 17.71
C GLU A 154 -20.54 7.03 18.40
N GLY A 155 -20.50 5.71 18.23
CA GLY A 155 -21.43 4.76 18.84
C GLY A 155 -21.20 4.52 20.33
N GLU A 156 -22.14 3.83 20.97
CA GLU A 156 -22.00 3.43 22.37
C GLU A 156 -21.31 2.06 22.51
N MET A 157 -20.63 1.85 23.64
CA MET A 157 -20.04 0.54 23.94
C MET A 157 -21.15 -0.52 24.02
N GLY A 158 -21.07 -1.52 23.14
CA GLY A 158 -22.06 -2.59 23.04
C GLY A 158 -22.97 -2.50 21.80
N ASP A 159 -22.91 -1.38 21.07
CA ASP A 159 -23.56 -1.27 19.78
C ASP A 159 -22.96 -2.24 18.75
N SER A 160 -23.81 -2.71 17.83
CA SER A 160 -23.46 -3.73 16.85
C SER A 160 -23.11 -3.10 15.50
N PHE A 161 -21.82 -3.05 15.17
CA PHE A 161 -21.29 -2.51 13.92
C PHE A 161 -20.76 -3.60 12.96
N VAL A 162 -21.53 -4.69 12.82
CA VAL A 162 -21.09 -5.88 12.06
C VAL A 162 -20.65 -5.53 10.64
N GLY A 163 -19.38 -5.80 10.34
CA GLY A 163 -18.81 -5.70 9.00
C GLY A 163 -18.58 -4.27 8.48
N LEU A 164 -18.70 -3.25 9.33
CA LEU A 164 -18.52 -1.86 8.91
C LEU A 164 -17.08 -1.59 8.44
N GLN A 165 -16.09 -2.05 9.21
CA GLN A 165 -14.68 -1.95 8.84
C GLN A 165 -14.35 -2.68 7.53
N ALA A 166 -14.90 -3.88 7.32
CA ALA A 166 -14.70 -4.64 6.08
C ALA A 166 -15.26 -3.92 4.84
N ARG A 167 -16.42 -3.26 4.98
CA ARG A 167 -17.02 -2.43 3.92
C ARG A 167 -16.17 -1.21 3.63
N LEU A 168 -15.70 -0.52 4.67
CA LEU A 168 -14.80 0.63 4.56
C LEU A 168 -13.54 0.26 3.77
N MET A 169 -12.85 -0.80 4.19
CA MET A 169 -11.64 -1.29 3.51
C MET A 169 -11.91 -1.69 2.06
N SER A 170 -13.01 -2.39 1.80
CA SER A 170 -13.40 -2.78 0.44
C SER A 170 -13.64 -1.58 -0.48
N GLN A 171 -14.24 -0.52 0.04
CA GLN A 171 -14.48 0.72 -0.71
C GLN A 171 -13.17 1.49 -0.95
N ALA A 172 -12.33 1.60 0.08
CA ALA A 172 -11.07 2.33 0.01
C ALA A 172 -10.07 1.66 -0.93
N LEU A 173 -9.85 0.35 -0.82
CA LEU A 173 -8.94 -0.39 -1.70
C LEU A 173 -9.36 -0.29 -3.18
N ARG A 174 -10.67 -0.27 -3.47
CA ARG A 174 -11.18 -0.08 -4.83
C ARG A 174 -10.79 1.28 -5.42
N LYS A 175 -10.76 2.33 -4.59
CA LYS A 175 -10.33 3.68 -5.01
C LYS A 175 -8.80 3.82 -5.08
N LEU A 176 -8.10 3.24 -4.09
CA LEU A 176 -6.66 3.36 -3.91
C LEU A 176 -5.87 2.58 -4.98
N THR A 177 -6.26 1.35 -5.30
CA THR A 177 -5.46 0.45 -6.16
C THR A 177 -5.13 1.07 -7.52
N GLY A 178 -6.09 1.80 -8.11
CA GLY A 178 -5.88 2.51 -9.37
C GLY A 178 -4.88 3.66 -9.26
N SER A 179 -4.95 4.44 -8.18
CA SER A 179 -4.00 5.53 -7.90
C SER A 179 -2.60 4.99 -7.62
N ILE A 180 -2.50 3.96 -6.78
CA ILE A 180 -1.28 3.27 -6.37
C ILE A 180 -0.50 2.80 -7.62
N SER A 181 -1.17 2.10 -8.53
CA SER A 181 -0.53 1.59 -9.76
C SER A 181 0.01 2.71 -10.67
N LYS A 182 -0.75 3.80 -10.82
CA LYS A 182 -0.39 4.94 -11.68
C LYS A 182 0.78 5.75 -11.13
N THR A 183 0.84 5.92 -9.82
CA THR A 183 1.82 6.77 -9.13
C THR A 183 3.07 6.01 -8.68
N LYS A 184 3.06 4.68 -8.79
CA LYS A 184 4.15 3.80 -8.37
C LYS A 184 4.46 3.88 -6.88
N THR A 185 3.55 4.41 -6.06
CA THR A 185 3.62 4.37 -4.61
C THR A 185 3.44 2.93 -4.10
N THR A 186 4.30 2.48 -3.19
CA THR A 186 4.08 1.24 -2.42
C THR A 186 3.24 1.56 -1.19
N VAL A 187 2.11 0.89 -1.01
CA VAL A 187 1.27 1.07 0.18
C VAL A 187 1.32 -0.18 1.04
N ILE A 188 1.85 -0.05 2.26
CA ILE A 188 1.97 -1.13 3.23
C ILE A 188 0.87 -1.00 4.26
N PHE A 189 0.05 -2.04 4.42
CA PHE A 189 -0.86 -2.20 5.54
C PHE A 189 -0.23 -3.12 6.57
N ILE A 190 -0.14 -2.66 7.82
CA ILE A 190 0.19 -3.53 8.95
C ILE A 190 -1.13 -4.09 9.50
N ASN A 191 -1.13 -5.38 9.81
CA ASN A 191 -2.31 -6.04 10.34
C ASN A 191 -1.95 -7.01 11.47
N GLN A 192 -2.92 -7.31 12.31
CA GLN A 192 -2.76 -8.23 13.44
C GLN A 192 -3.45 -9.56 13.12
N LEU A 193 -2.92 -10.66 13.66
CA LEU A 193 -3.62 -11.95 13.60
C LEU A 193 -4.86 -11.89 14.50
N ARG A 194 -5.99 -12.35 13.96
CA ARG A 194 -7.20 -12.61 14.74
C ARG A 194 -7.49 -14.11 14.73
N GLU A 195 -7.75 -14.68 15.90
CA GLU A 195 -8.31 -16.03 15.96
C GLU A 195 -9.72 -16.00 15.38
N LYS A 196 -10.05 -16.98 14.53
CA LYS A 196 -11.44 -17.20 14.15
C LYS A 196 -12.14 -17.76 15.38
N ILE A 197 -13.03 -16.97 15.98
CA ILE A 197 -13.98 -17.51 16.95
C ILE A 197 -15.00 -18.31 16.12
N GLY A 198 -14.81 -19.64 16.08
CA GLY A 198 -15.62 -20.58 15.31
C GLY A 198 -15.03 -21.98 15.32
#